data_AF-A0A2V9YMD2-F1
#
_entry.id   AF-A0A2V9YMD2-F1
#
_cell.length_a   1.000
_cell.length_b   1.000
_cell.length_c   1.000
_cell.angle_alpha   90.00
_cell.angle_beta   90.00
_cell.angle_gamma   90.00
#
_symmetry.space_group_name_H-M   'P 1'
#
loop_
_entity.id
_entity.type
_entity.pdbx_description
1 polymer ?
#
loop_
_entity_poly.entity_id
_entity_poly.type
_entity_poly.pdbx_seq_one_letter_code
_entity_poly.pdbx_strand_id
1 'polypeptide(L)'
;MLKSVRVFCTLCIALIWCTADLFAQSSRGSIVGNVRDPNGGAIPGTRITVTNSETHISSVYETDSTGDYYVTSLIPGHYRVEAEKQGFAKSAVESVTLQVNQTLRIDLPMRLGPVTQQVQVNANAQMVQTDTSTLGQVITSQQLTELPLNGRDFTSLIRLNTDTTEAQGGITTASTIRRHGLNDSFRMVSINGSRPASISFLIDGVTANEGLFQTPTSIPPIDAIQEFQLQNGLYSAEFGMGAAQVNIAMRAGTNSAHGSLWEFLRNDALEKMNPRFHIKNPLKQNQFGGTFGGPLLIPRVYSGTDRTFFFVSYQGGRRRTGSVGQAQVPTAQERNGDFSDWPVQLYNPLSGVPNPSGSPAVIRQPFASNQIPVQMFASQSVNLLKYFPAPNVSCALPCNNY
;
A
#
# COMPACT_ATOMS: atom_id res chain seq x y z
N MET A 1 -22.78 -24.00 -24.70
CA MET A 1 -21.38 -24.10 -24.24
C MET A 1 -20.37 -23.75 -25.33
N LEU A 2 -20.38 -24.41 -26.51
CA LEU A 2 -19.42 -24.06 -27.60
C LEU A 2 -19.57 -22.64 -28.19
N LYS A 3 -20.79 -22.08 -28.26
CA LYS A 3 -21.00 -20.69 -28.71
C LYS A 3 -20.43 -19.67 -27.71
N SER A 4 -20.53 -19.95 -26.42
CA SER A 4 -20.01 -19.12 -25.31
C SER A 4 -18.48 -19.06 -25.34
N VAL A 5 -17.82 -20.20 -25.60
CA VAL A 5 -16.36 -20.30 -25.71
C VAL A 5 -15.84 -19.59 -26.96
N ARG A 6 -16.55 -19.68 -28.08
CA ARG A 6 -16.19 -18.95 -29.31
C ARG A 6 -16.30 -17.44 -29.11
N VAL A 7 -17.39 -16.94 -28.53
CA VAL A 7 -17.54 -15.51 -28.22
C VAL A 7 -16.46 -15.03 -27.25
N PHE A 8 -16.10 -15.83 -26.23
CA PHE A 8 -15.01 -15.51 -25.31
C PHE A 8 -13.65 -15.44 -26.03
N CYS A 9 -13.31 -16.41 -26.87
CA CYS A 9 -12.07 -16.39 -27.65
C CYS A 9 -12.02 -15.24 -28.67
N THR A 10 -13.14 -14.92 -29.35
CA THR A 10 -13.19 -13.80 -30.30
C THR A 10 -13.06 -12.46 -29.58
N LEU A 11 -13.62 -12.33 -28.37
CA LEU A 11 -13.47 -11.13 -27.53
C LEU A 11 -12.02 -10.97 -27.04
N CYS A 12 -11.36 -12.06 -26.62
CA CYS A 12 -9.94 -12.04 -26.25
C CYS A 12 -9.03 -11.66 -27.43
N ILE A 13 -9.29 -12.17 -28.63
CA ILE A 13 -8.51 -11.84 -29.85
C ILE A 13 -8.76 -10.38 -30.28
N ALA A 14 -10.00 -9.88 -30.15
CA ALA A 14 -10.31 -8.48 -30.45
C ALA A 14 -9.67 -7.50 -29.44
N LEU A 15 -9.53 -7.89 -28.16
CA LEU A 15 -8.79 -7.10 -27.18
C LEU A 15 -7.27 -7.04 -27.48
N ILE A 16 -6.70 -8.11 -28.04
CA ILE A 16 -5.27 -8.16 -28.42
C ILE A 16 -4.96 -7.27 -29.64
N TRP A 17 -5.95 -6.99 -30.50
CA TRP A 17 -5.78 -6.13 -31.69
C TRP A 17 -6.07 -4.65 -31.44
N CYS A 18 -6.49 -4.25 -30.23
CA CYS A 18 -6.77 -2.86 -29.88
C CYS A 18 -5.64 -2.20 -29.08
N THR A 19 -4.38 -2.54 -29.39
CA THR A 19 -3.20 -1.85 -28.82
C THR A 19 -2.86 -0.64 -29.70
N ALA A 20 -3.61 0.44 -29.55
CA ALA A 20 -3.09 1.75 -29.92
C ALA A 20 -1.97 2.11 -28.95
N ASP A 21 -0.88 2.72 -29.45
CA ASP A 21 0.22 3.23 -28.62
C ASP A 21 -0.29 4.32 -27.67
N LEU A 22 -0.81 3.89 -26.53
CA LEU A 22 -1.09 4.74 -25.40
C LEU A 22 0.26 5.02 -24.73
N PHE A 23 0.74 6.26 -24.85
CA PHE A 23 1.79 6.78 -24.00
C PHE A 23 1.26 6.81 -22.55
N ALA A 24 1.43 5.68 -21.86
CA ALA A 24 1.15 5.59 -20.44
C ALA A 24 2.07 6.57 -19.70
N GLN A 25 1.49 7.60 -19.10
CA GLN A 25 2.18 8.44 -18.14
C GLN A 25 2.40 7.57 -16.90
N SER A 26 3.64 7.15 -16.68
CA SER A 26 4.00 6.18 -15.64
C SER A 26 5.04 6.82 -14.74
N SER A 27 4.90 6.60 -13.44
CA SER A 27 5.86 7.03 -12.41
C SER A 27 7.09 6.13 -12.41
N ARG A 28 7.83 6.21 -13.50
CA ARG A 28 9.05 5.47 -13.78
C ARG A 28 10.28 6.27 -13.35
N GLY A 29 11.40 5.58 -13.18
CA GLY A 29 12.66 6.24 -12.90
C GLY A 29 13.22 6.94 -14.15
N SER A 30 14.16 7.85 -13.92
CA SER A 30 14.92 8.53 -14.95
C SER A 30 16.42 8.45 -14.63
N ILE A 31 17.26 8.39 -15.66
CA ILE A 31 18.71 8.51 -15.53
C ILE A 31 19.15 9.77 -16.27
N VAL A 32 19.89 10.62 -15.57
CA VAL A 32 20.39 11.90 -16.08
C VAL A 32 21.90 11.93 -15.92
N GLY A 33 22.59 12.83 -16.60
CA GLY A 33 24.00 13.04 -16.33
C GLY A 33 24.67 13.81 -17.44
N ASN A 34 25.98 13.93 -17.33
CA ASN A 34 26.80 14.62 -18.31
C ASN A 34 27.97 13.78 -18.79
N VAL A 35 28.38 14.00 -20.04
CA VAL A 35 29.58 13.44 -20.63
C VAL A 35 30.64 14.53 -20.78
N ARG A 36 31.80 14.32 -20.17
CA ARG A 36 32.93 15.26 -20.20
C ARG A 36 34.24 14.59 -20.53
N ASP A 37 35.16 15.36 -21.11
CA ASP A 37 36.55 14.98 -21.32
C ASP A 37 37.38 15.12 -20.03
N PRO A 38 38.66 14.68 -20.01
CA PRO A 38 39.51 14.77 -18.81
C PRO A 38 39.82 16.21 -18.36
N ASN A 39 39.62 17.20 -19.24
CA ASN A 39 39.80 18.63 -18.95
C ASN A 39 38.50 19.30 -18.47
N GLY A 40 37.40 18.54 -18.36
CA GLY A 40 36.09 19.04 -17.94
C GLY A 40 35.23 19.62 -19.08
N GLY A 41 35.70 19.56 -20.32
CA GLY A 41 34.98 20.01 -21.51
C GLY A 41 33.80 19.09 -21.83
N ALA A 42 32.66 19.68 -22.19
CA ALA A 42 31.46 18.94 -22.60
C ALA A 42 31.67 18.21 -23.93
N ILE A 43 31.14 16.98 -24.04
CA ILE A 43 31.21 16.18 -25.28
C ILE A 43 29.80 16.03 -25.88
N PRO A 44 29.40 16.89 -26.83
CA PRO A 44 28.07 16.84 -27.44
C PRO A 44 27.93 15.72 -28.48
N GLY A 45 26.69 15.26 -28.69
CA GLY A 45 26.35 14.18 -29.63
C GLY A 45 27.03 12.85 -29.30
N THR A 46 27.25 12.58 -28.02
CA THR A 46 27.72 11.28 -27.52
C THR A 46 26.55 10.34 -27.45
N ARG A 47 26.69 9.14 -28.02
CA ARG A 47 25.65 8.12 -28.01
C ARG A 47 25.60 7.46 -26.64
N ILE A 48 24.50 7.64 -25.93
CA ILE A 48 24.22 7.03 -24.63
C ILE A 48 23.31 5.81 -24.84
N THR A 49 23.73 4.65 -24.36
CA THR A 49 22.92 3.43 -24.35
C THR A 49 22.66 3.02 -22.91
N VAL A 50 21.39 3.02 -22.53
CA VAL A 50 20.93 2.53 -21.22
C VAL A 50 20.27 1.17 -21.43
N THR A 51 20.89 0.11 -20.92
CA THR A 51 20.43 -1.27 -21.07
C THR A 51 19.96 -1.80 -19.74
N ASN A 52 18.72 -2.29 -19.67
CA ASN A 52 18.21 -3.01 -18.51
C ASN A 52 18.87 -4.40 -18.43
N SER A 53 19.53 -4.72 -17.32
CA SER A 53 20.32 -5.94 -17.17
C SER A 53 19.48 -7.22 -17.09
N GLU A 54 18.20 -7.12 -16.74
CA GLU A 54 17.30 -8.28 -16.57
C GLU A 54 16.53 -8.62 -17.85
N THR A 55 16.29 -7.63 -18.70
CA THR A 55 15.49 -7.76 -19.94
C THR A 55 16.30 -7.52 -21.21
N HIS A 56 17.54 -7.03 -21.09
CA HIS A 56 18.40 -6.57 -22.19
C HIS A 56 17.77 -5.52 -23.12
N ILE A 57 16.63 -4.93 -22.75
CA ILE A 57 16.04 -3.81 -23.48
C ILE A 57 16.98 -2.62 -23.34
N SER A 58 17.35 -2.01 -24.46
CA SER A 58 18.19 -0.83 -24.50
C SER A 58 17.42 0.38 -25.04
N SER A 59 17.69 1.53 -24.44
CA SER A 59 17.23 2.83 -24.93
C SER A 59 18.45 3.66 -25.30
N VAL A 60 18.39 4.33 -26.45
CA VAL A 60 19.50 5.07 -27.02
C VAL A 60 19.15 6.55 -27.10
N TYR A 61 20.05 7.37 -26.58
CA TYR A 61 19.92 8.83 -26.55
C TYR A 61 21.23 9.47 -26.99
N GLU A 62 21.21 10.77 -27.26
CA GLU A 62 22.41 11.55 -27.55
C GLU A 62 22.55 12.69 -26.55
N THR A 63 23.79 13.05 -26.21
CA THR A 63 24.04 14.25 -25.40
C THR A 63 23.78 15.52 -26.19
N ASP A 64 23.29 16.54 -25.50
CA ASP A 64 23.05 17.87 -26.06
C ASP A 64 24.35 18.69 -26.22
N SER A 65 24.23 19.98 -26.54
CA SER A 65 25.36 20.90 -26.70
C SER A 65 26.18 21.13 -25.43
N THR A 66 25.59 20.94 -24.23
CA THR A 66 26.29 21.06 -22.94
C THR A 66 26.84 19.72 -22.45
N GLY A 67 26.68 18.66 -23.25
CA GLY A 67 27.14 17.31 -22.93
C GLY A 67 26.19 16.57 -21.99
N ASP A 68 25.02 17.13 -21.71
CA ASP A 68 24.03 16.57 -20.81
C ASP A 68 23.14 15.57 -21.55
N TYR A 69 22.64 14.57 -20.84
CA TYR A 69 21.67 13.60 -21.35
C TYR A 69 20.58 13.31 -20.32
N TYR A 70 19.38 13.00 -20.82
CA TYR A 70 18.20 12.68 -20.03
C TYR A 70 17.50 11.46 -20.61
N VAL A 71 17.46 10.38 -19.84
CA VAL A 71 16.72 9.16 -20.15
C VAL A 71 15.56 9.03 -19.18
N THR A 72 14.34 9.07 -19.71
CA THR A 72 13.12 9.03 -18.88
C THR A 72 12.36 7.72 -19.08
N SER A 73 11.36 7.48 -18.23
CA SER A 73 10.43 6.36 -18.35
C SER A 73 11.06 4.96 -18.25
N LEU A 74 12.07 4.81 -17.40
CA LEU A 74 12.74 3.54 -17.11
C LEU A 74 12.04 2.77 -15.97
N ILE A 75 11.81 1.47 -16.18
CA ILE A 75 11.25 0.60 -15.14
C ILE A 75 12.28 0.46 -14.00
N PRO A 76 11.89 0.50 -12.71
CA PRO A 76 12.82 0.26 -11.62
C PRO A 76 13.55 -1.09 -11.76
N GLY A 77 14.85 -1.11 -11.52
CA GLY A 77 15.68 -2.30 -11.73
C GLY A 77 17.16 -1.97 -11.93
N HIS A 78 17.90 -2.95 -12.46
CA HIS A 78 19.33 -2.83 -12.68
C HIS A 78 19.66 -2.47 -14.13
N TYR A 79 20.58 -1.52 -14.31
CA TYR A 79 20.96 -0.96 -15.60
C TYR A 79 22.47 -0.95 -15.81
N ARG A 80 22.84 -0.98 -17.09
CA ARG A 80 24.17 -0.62 -17.60
C ARG A 80 24.03 0.62 -18.45
N VAL A 81 24.85 1.64 -18.18
CA VAL A 81 24.87 2.90 -18.94
C VAL A 81 26.20 2.99 -19.67
N GLU A 82 26.16 3.12 -21.00
CA GLU A 82 27.35 3.22 -21.85
C GLU A 82 27.32 4.51 -22.68
N ALA A 83 28.47 5.19 -22.75
CA ALA A 83 28.73 6.32 -23.63
C ALA A 83 29.72 5.95 -24.74
N GLU A 84 29.37 6.29 -25.98
CA GLU A 84 30.18 6.06 -27.17
C GLU A 84 30.27 7.32 -28.05
N LYS A 85 31.49 7.73 -28.39
CA LYS A 85 31.79 8.85 -29.30
C LYS A 85 33.06 8.53 -30.09
N GLN A 86 33.03 8.78 -31.39
CA GLN A 86 34.21 8.64 -32.23
C GLN A 86 35.37 9.52 -31.73
N GLY A 87 36.57 8.94 -31.62
CA GLY A 87 37.77 9.62 -31.10
C GLY A 87 37.95 9.51 -29.57
N PHE A 88 36.98 8.90 -28.88
CA PHE A 88 37.05 8.64 -27.45
C PHE A 88 36.92 7.14 -27.14
N ALA A 89 37.56 6.72 -26.05
CA ALA A 89 37.39 5.41 -25.44
C ALA A 89 35.97 5.28 -24.86
N LYS A 90 35.34 4.11 -25.01
CA LYS A 90 34.01 3.84 -24.44
C LYS A 90 34.05 3.97 -22.92
N SER A 91 33.01 4.59 -22.36
CA SER A 91 32.83 4.70 -20.91
C SER A 91 31.57 3.98 -20.52
N ALA A 92 31.64 3.11 -19.50
CA ALA A 92 30.48 2.37 -19.04
C ALA A 92 30.42 2.27 -17.52
N VAL A 93 29.21 2.40 -16.99
CA VAL A 93 28.87 2.13 -15.59
C VAL A 93 27.97 0.91 -15.58
N GLU A 94 28.35 -0.09 -14.79
CA GLU A 94 27.60 -1.34 -14.65
C GLU A 94 26.87 -1.38 -13.29
N SER A 95 25.85 -2.23 -13.20
CA SER A 95 25.11 -2.50 -11.96
C SER A 95 24.47 -1.26 -11.32
N VAL A 96 24.01 -0.32 -12.15
CA VAL A 96 23.29 0.87 -11.70
C VAL A 96 21.90 0.45 -11.21
N THR A 97 21.59 0.66 -9.94
CA THR A 97 20.25 0.39 -9.40
C THR A 97 19.40 1.64 -9.50
N LEU A 98 18.30 1.56 -10.24
CA LEU A 98 17.31 2.62 -10.37
C LEU A 98 16.05 2.24 -9.60
N GLN A 99 15.66 3.08 -8.66
CA GLN A 99 14.45 2.91 -7.85
C GLN A 99 13.22 3.59 -8.49
N VAL A 100 12.03 3.22 -7.99
CA VAL A 100 10.75 3.82 -8.35
C VAL A 100 10.80 5.32 -8.14
N ASN A 101 10.38 6.07 -9.16
CA ASN A 101 10.30 7.52 -9.14
C ASN A 101 11.63 8.23 -8.79
N GLN A 102 12.77 7.56 -9.02
CA GLN A 102 14.10 8.13 -8.80
C GLN A 102 14.61 8.80 -10.08
N THR A 103 15.20 9.99 -9.94
CA THR A 103 16.02 10.60 -11.00
C THR A 103 17.48 10.40 -10.64
N LEU A 104 18.12 9.38 -11.20
CA LEU A 104 19.49 9.02 -10.84
C LEU A 104 20.51 9.72 -11.74
N ARG A 105 21.44 10.48 -11.16
CA ARG A 105 22.53 11.10 -11.91
C ARG A 105 23.69 10.12 -12.13
N ILE A 106 24.16 9.96 -13.36
CA ILE A 106 25.30 9.12 -13.75
C ILE A 106 26.18 9.92 -14.71
N ASP A 107 27.25 10.51 -14.20
CA ASP A 107 28.20 11.24 -15.05
C ASP A 107 29.24 10.28 -15.66
N LEU A 108 29.48 10.41 -16.96
CA LEU A 108 30.31 9.49 -17.73
C LEU A 108 31.56 10.23 -18.25
N PRO A 109 32.70 10.12 -17.56
CA PRO A 109 33.95 10.67 -18.06
C PRO A 109 34.42 9.84 -19.26
N MET A 110 34.83 10.50 -20.34
CA MET A 110 35.44 9.85 -21.51
C MET A 110 36.89 10.31 -21.68
N ARG A 111 37.75 9.40 -22.10
CA ARG A 111 39.16 9.69 -22.40
C ARG A 111 39.40 9.63 -23.90
N LEU A 112 40.31 10.46 -24.40
CA LEU A 112 40.78 10.35 -25.78
C LEU A 112 41.43 8.97 -25.98
N GLY A 113 41.03 8.29 -27.04
CA GLY A 113 41.48 6.92 -27.30
C GLY A 113 40.60 6.21 -28.33
N PRO A 114 41.04 5.06 -28.86
CA PRO A 114 40.23 4.27 -29.76
C PRO A 114 38.99 3.72 -29.02
N VAL A 115 37.87 3.62 -29.74
CA VAL A 115 36.56 3.12 -29.23
C VAL A 115 36.66 1.71 -28.62
N THR A 116 37.70 0.94 -28.97
CA THR A 116 37.94 -0.42 -28.47
C THR A 116 38.41 -0.48 -27.01
N GLN A 117 38.83 0.63 -26.41
CA GLN A 117 39.25 0.67 -25.01
C GLN A 117 38.04 1.05 -24.13
N GLN A 118 37.68 0.19 -23.16
CA GLN A 118 36.56 0.43 -22.23
C GLN A 118 37.10 0.91 -20.89
N VAL A 119 36.55 2.03 -20.39
CA VAL A 119 36.75 2.50 -19.01
C VAL A 119 35.53 2.07 -18.20
N GLN A 120 35.76 1.22 -17.19
CA GLN A 120 34.71 0.82 -16.26
C GLN A 120 34.71 1.76 -15.05
N VAL A 121 33.57 2.40 -14.83
CA VAL A 121 33.34 3.29 -13.68
C VAL A 121 32.56 2.50 -12.62
N ASN A 122 33.15 2.34 -11.43
CA ASN A 122 32.51 1.62 -10.32
C ASN A 122 31.50 2.52 -9.61
N ALA A 123 30.23 2.12 -9.61
CA ALA A 123 29.12 2.80 -8.93
C ALA A 123 29.09 2.52 -7.41
N ASN A 124 30.17 2.81 -6.68
CA ASN A 124 30.27 2.52 -5.23
C ASN A 124 30.22 3.77 -4.32
N ALA A 125 29.89 4.94 -4.83
CA ALA A 125 29.58 6.08 -3.98
C ALA A 125 28.07 6.13 -3.74
N GLN A 126 27.63 6.14 -2.47
CA GLN A 126 26.29 6.59 -2.11
C GLN A 126 26.05 7.95 -2.79
N MET A 127 25.34 7.95 -3.92
CA MET A 127 25.03 9.18 -4.63
C MET A 127 23.97 9.90 -3.82
N VAL A 128 24.38 11.00 -3.19
CA VAL A 128 23.44 11.97 -2.64
C VAL A 128 22.56 12.43 -3.81
N GLN A 129 21.26 12.30 -3.65
CA GLN A 129 20.29 12.71 -4.66
C GLN A 129 20.25 14.24 -4.72
N THR A 130 21.03 14.84 -5.62
CA THR A 130 21.11 16.30 -5.80
C THR A 130 20.04 16.85 -6.73
N ASP A 131 19.45 16.00 -7.58
CA ASP A 131 18.58 16.41 -8.67
C ASP A 131 17.09 16.49 -8.27
N THR A 132 16.75 16.06 -7.05
CA THR A 132 15.37 16.17 -6.52
C THR A 132 15.36 16.60 -5.07
N SER A 133 14.45 17.50 -4.70
CA SER A 133 14.21 17.89 -3.29
C SER A 133 13.34 16.89 -2.52
N THR A 134 13.19 15.67 -3.05
CA THR A 134 12.25 14.68 -2.51
C THR A 134 12.73 14.12 -1.19
N LEU A 135 11.91 14.23 -0.15
CA LEU A 135 12.09 13.49 1.08
C LEU A 135 11.18 12.25 1.05
N GLY A 136 11.77 11.08 1.24
CA GLY A 136 11.03 9.84 1.18
C GLY A 136 11.88 8.62 1.48
N GLN A 137 11.21 7.50 1.72
CA GLN A 137 11.86 6.22 1.99
C GLN A 137 11.35 5.17 1.02
N VAL A 138 12.28 4.43 0.43
CA VAL A 138 12.00 3.25 -0.38
C VAL A 138 12.00 2.03 0.54
N ILE A 139 10.95 1.22 0.44
CA ILE A 139 10.86 -0.09 1.06
C ILE A 139 11.06 -1.13 -0.04
N THR A 140 12.16 -1.88 0.06
CA THR A 140 12.58 -2.82 -0.99
C THR A 140 11.75 -4.10 -0.98
N SER A 141 11.79 -4.87 -2.08
CA SER A 141 11.17 -6.20 -2.11
C SER A 141 11.66 -7.10 -0.97
N GLN A 142 12.94 -7.00 -0.57
CA GLN A 142 13.48 -7.83 0.50
C GLN A 142 12.78 -7.51 1.84
N GLN A 143 12.66 -6.22 2.17
CA GLN A 143 11.95 -5.77 3.37
C GLN A 143 10.47 -6.16 3.34
N LEU A 144 9.84 -6.08 2.16
CA LEU A 144 8.46 -6.52 1.96
C LEU A 144 8.26 -8.00 2.32
N THR A 145 9.19 -8.87 1.93
CA THR A 145 9.04 -10.33 2.13
C THR A 145 9.57 -10.83 3.47
N GLU A 146 10.57 -10.17 4.05
CA GLU A 146 11.25 -10.64 5.27
C GLU A 146 10.66 -10.07 6.56
N LEU A 147 9.99 -8.91 6.49
CA LEU A 147 9.38 -8.31 7.68
C LEU A 147 8.06 -9.00 8.05
N PRO A 148 7.79 -9.17 9.35
CA PRO A 148 6.56 -9.82 9.81
C PRO A 148 5.35 -8.93 9.50
N LEU A 149 4.51 -9.38 8.57
CA LEU A 149 3.32 -8.67 8.13
C LEU A 149 2.06 -9.45 8.41
N ASN A 150 1.19 -8.87 9.26
CA ASN A 150 -0.13 -9.44 9.47
C ASN A 150 -0.95 -9.35 8.17
N GLY A 151 -1.48 -10.49 7.73
CA GLY A 151 -2.23 -10.58 6.46
C GLY A 151 -1.40 -10.30 5.20
N ARG A 152 -0.05 -10.29 5.30
CA ARG A 152 0.87 -9.93 4.20
C ARG A 152 0.48 -8.62 3.49
N ASP A 153 0.17 -7.62 4.30
CA ASP A 153 -0.29 -6.32 3.83
C ASP A 153 0.84 -5.28 3.93
N PHE A 154 1.35 -4.85 2.77
CA PHE A 154 2.48 -3.91 2.68
C PHE A 154 2.20 -2.56 3.34
N THR A 155 0.93 -2.16 3.45
CA THR A 155 0.56 -0.84 3.98
C THR A 155 0.95 -0.67 5.45
N SER A 156 1.19 -1.79 6.16
CA SER A 156 1.75 -1.77 7.52
C SER A 156 3.19 -1.24 7.55
N LEU A 157 3.96 -1.41 6.47
CA LEU A 157 5.35 -0.95 6.37
C LEU A 157 5.47 0.56 6.12
N ILE A 158 4.39 1.25 5.76
CA ILE A 158 4.38 2.71 5.63
C ILE A 158 4.82 3.38 6.94
N ARG A 159 4.53 2.73 8.08
CA ARG A 159 4.90 3.16 9.43
C ARG A 159 6.40 3.13 9.72
N LEU A 160 7.19 2.48 8.86
CA LEU A 160 8.65 2.51 8.99
C LEU A 160 9.24 3.84 8.53
N ASN A 161 8.46 4.68 7.85
CA ASN A 161 8.88 6.02 7.48
C ASN A 161 8.91 6.96 8.68
N THR A 162 9.81 7.93 8.64
CA THR A 162 9.87 9.00 9.62
C THR A 162 8.58 9.83 9.60
N ASP A 163 8.26 10.48 10.72
CA ASP A 163 7.10 11.37 10.84
C ASP A 163 5.75 10.71 10.50
N THR A 164 5.71 9.38 10.58
CA THR A 164 4.52 8.57 10.37
C THR A 164 4.00 8.08 11.70
N THR A 165 2.73 8.34 12.00
CA THR A 165 2.07 7.93 13.24
C THR A 165 0.75 7.22 12.95
N GLU A 166 0.37 6.27 13.79
CA GLU A 166 -0.98 5.71 13.72
C GLU A 166 -1.97 6.74 14.28
N ALA A 167 -2.95 7.17 13.46
CA ALA A 167 -3.96 8.11 13.91
C ALA A 167 -4.89 7.43 14.94
N GLN A 168 -4.81 7.84 16.21
CA GLN A 168 -5.75 7.42 17.25
C GLN A 168 -7.18 7.81 16.86
N GLY A 169 -8.09 6.84 16.79
CA GLY A 169 -9.48 7.06 16.37
C GLY A 169 -9.70 7.17 14.85
N GLY A 170 -8.68 6.88 14.03
CA GLY A 170 -8.82 6.81 12.57
C GLY A 170 -9.84 5.77 12.12
N ILE A 171 -10.38 5.95 10.91
CA ILE A 171 -11.43 5.10 10.35
C ILE A 171 -10.95 3.64 10.34
N THR A 172 -11.53 2.82 11.21
CA THR A 172 -11.23 1.38 11.30
C THR A 172 -11.98 0.64 10.20
N THR A 173 -11.67 0.93 8.93
CA THR A 173 -12.32 0.26 7.78
C THR A 173 -11.93 -1.21 7.66
N ALA A 174 -10.83 -1.62 8.31
CA ALA A 174 -10.28 -2.97 8.21
C ALA A 174 -11.25 -4.06 8.68
N SER A 175 -11.98 -3.86 9.79
CA SER A 175 -12.89 -4.87 10.32
C SER A 175 -14.28 -4.86 9.66
N THR A 176 -14.77 -3.69 9.25
CA THR A 176 -16.15 -3.52 8.72
C THR A 176 -16.23 -3.66 7.20
N ILE A 177 -15.19 -3.23 6.46
CA ILE A 177 -15.16 -3.23 4.98
C ILE A 177 -14.15 -4.27 4.43
N ARG A 178 -13.26 -4.81 5.28
CA ARG A 178 -12.30 -5.89 4.95
C ARG A 178 -11.45 -5.65 3.68
N ARG A 179 -11.17 -4.40 3.37
CA ARG A 179 -10.37 -4.03 2.18
C ARG A 179 -8.92 -4.48 2.25
N HIS A 180 -8.39 -4.69 3.46
CA HIS A 180 -7.04 -5.17 3.73
C HIS A 180 -6.95 -6.70 3.83
N GLY A 181 -7.90 -7.41 3.20
CA GLY A 181 -7.90 -8.87 3.13
C GLY A 181 -7.95 -9.53 4.51
N LEU A 182 -6.87 -10.20 4.89
CA LEU A 182 -6.73 -10.89 6.17
C LEU A 182 -6.16 -10.01 7.30
N ASN A 183 -5.81 -8.75 7.00
CA ASN A 183 -5.31 -7.80 7.98
C ASN A 183 -6.46 -6.99 8.63
N ASP A 184 -6.95 -7.47 9.78
CA ASP A 184 -8.00 -6.76 10.55
C ASP A 184 -7.45 -5.61 11.41
N SER A 185 -6.12 -5.51 11.51
CA SER A 185 -5.42 -4.55 12.35
C SER A 185 -4.91 -3.34 11.57
N PHE A 186 -5.17 -3.26 10.26
CA PHE A 186 -4.80 -2.06 9.51
C PHE A 186 -5.48 -0.82 10.09
N ARG A 187 -4.68 0.23 10.25
CA ARG A 187 -5.13 1.56 10.64
C ARG A 187 -4.40 2.55 9.75
N MET A 188 -5.16 3.49 9.20
CA MET A 188 -4.59 4.55 8.39
C MET A 188 -3.59 5.36 9.22
N VAL A 189 -2.54 5.82 8.56
CA VAL A 189 -1.46 6.56 9.20
C VAL A 189 -1.60 8.06 8.93
N SER A 190 -1.11 8.87 9.85
CA SER A 190 -0.90 10.30 9.67
C SER A 190 0.57 10.52 9.36
N ILE A 191 0.86 11.29 8.30
CA ILE A 191 2.21 11.64 7.88
C ILE A 191 2.38 13.14 8.08
N ASN A 192 3.43 13.56 8.80
CA ASN A 192 3.66 14.96 9.15
C ASN A 192 2.45 15.64 9.84
N GLY A 193 1.67 14.88 10.64
CA GLY A 193 0.47 15.38 11.32
C GLY A 193 -0.74 15.64 10.40
N SER A 194 -0.66 15.26 9.12
CA SER A 194 -1.75 15.41 8.17
C SER A 194 -2.91 14.45 8.44
N ARG A 195 -4.05 14.67 7.77
CA ARG A 195 -5.19 13.76 7.83
C ARG A 195 -4.83 12.44 7.13
N PRO A 196 -5.19 11.27 7.70
CA PRO A 196 -4.89 10.00 7.05
C PRO A 196 -5.50 9.84 5.65
N ALA A 197 -6.65 10.47 5.39
CA ALA A 197 -7.28 10.52 4.08
C ALA A 197 -6.56 11.44 3.07
N SER A 198 -5.42 12.03 3.43
CA SER A 198 -4.58 12.86 2.55
C SER A 198 -3.39 12.07 2.00
N ILE A 199 -3.37 10.74 2.12
CA ILE A 199 -2.35 9.89 1.51
C ILE A 199 -2.85 9.39 0.17
N SER A 200 -2.10 9.68 -0.88
CA SER A 200 -2.39 9.20 -2.23
C SER A 200 -1.58 7.94 -2.52
N PHE A 201 -2.23 6.89 -3.01
CA PHE A 201 -1.64 5.61 -3.38
C PHE A 201 -1.60 5.52 -4.89
N LEU A 202 -0.44 5.23 -5.46
CA LEU A 202 -0.25 5.04 -6.88
C LEU A 202 0.30 3.64 -7.12
N ILE A 203 -0.27 2.92 -8.09
CA ILE A 203 0.26 1.64 -8.57
C ILE A 203 0.73 1.87 -10.00
N ASP A 204 2.03 1.74 -10.24
CA ASP A 204 2.70 2.03 -11.52
C ASP A 204 2.38 3.41 -12.11
N GLY A 205 2.08 4.39 -11.25
CA GLY A 205 1.74 5.77 -11.60
C GLY A 205 0.25 6.06 -11.70
N VAL A 206 -0.62 5.06 -11.53
CA VAL A 206 -2.07 5.24 -11.57
C VAL A 206 -2.63 5.35 -10.16
N THR A 207 -3.43 6.40 -9.89
CA THR A 207 -4.09 6.58 -8.60
C THR A 207 -5.00 5.39 -8.28
N ALA A 208 -4.75 4.79 -7.12
CA ALA A 208 -5.46 3.63 -6.60
C ALA A 208 -6.29 3.97 -5.35
N ASN A 209 -6.51 5.24 -5.04
CA ASN A 209 -7.36 5.64 -3.91
C ASN A 209 -8.83 5.38 -4.17
N GLU A 210 -9.55 5.01 -3.12
CA GLU A 210 -11.01 4.99 -3.15
C GLU A 210 -11.60 6.35 -2.72
N GLY A 211 -12.72 6.74 -3.35
CA GLY A 211 -13.28 8.08 -3.24
C GLY A 211 -13.91 8.48 -1.90
N LEU A 212 -14.23 7.55 -1.00
CA LEU A 212 -14.92 7.88 0.27
C LEU A 212 -13.92 8.02 1.42
N PHE A 213 -13.07 7.01 1.61
CA PHE A 213 -12.11 6.96 2.72
C PHE A 213 -10.67 7.22 2.29
N GLN A 214 -10.41 7.40 0.99
CA GLN A 214 -9.07 7.60 0.44
C GLN A 214 -8.08 6.48 0.80
N THR A 215 -8.61 5.29 1.10
CA THR A 215 -7.83 4.05 1.30
C THR A 215 -7.42 3.46 -0.05
N PRO A 216 -6.37 2.62 -0.12
CA PRO A 216 -6.05 1.91 -1.35
C PRO A 216 -7.21 0.99 -1.76
N THR A 217 -7.62 1.09 -3.03
CA THR A 217 -8.70 0.29 -3.65
C THR A 217 -8.25 -1.14 -3.91
N SER A 218 -6.96 -1.33 -4.16
CA SER A 218 -6.32 -2.62 -4.36
C SER A 218 -5.05 -2.70 -3.52
N ILE A 219 -4.83 -3.85 -2.89
CA ILE A 219 -3.62 -4.14 -2.13
C ILE A 219 -2.99 -5.36 -2.80
N PRO A 220 -2.00 -5.15 -3.67
CA PRO A 220 -1.31 -6.24 -4.33
C PRO A 220 -0.62 -7.16 -3.32
N PRO A 221 -0.44 -8.45 -3.64
CA PRO A 221 0.42 -9.34 -2.87
C PRO A 221 1.83 -8.75 -2.79
N ILE A 222 2.48 -8.83 -1.63
CA ILE A 222 3.84 -8.30 -1.47
C ILE A 222 4.87 -8.92 -2.42
N ASP A 223 4.64 -10.16 -2.84
CA ASP A 223 5.48 -10.89 -3.80
C ASP A 223 5.31 -10.38 -5.24
N ALA A 224 4.29 -9.55 -5.49
CA ALA A 224 4.06 -8.87 -6.76
C ALA A 224 4.63 -7.46 -6.78
N ILE A 225 5.02 -6.92 -5.63
CA ILE A 225 5.58 -5.57 -5.48
C ILE A 225 7.11 -5.68 -5.61
N GLN A 226 7.69 -4.88 -6.50
CA GLN A 226 9.15 -4.75 -6.62
C GLN A 226 9.68 -3.89 -5.47
N GLU A 227 9.02 -2.78 -5.23
CA GLU A 227 9.27 -1.87 -4.11
C GLU A 227 8.13 -0.86 -4.03
N PHE A 228 8.04 -0.15 -2.90
CA PHE A 228 7.25 1.05 -2.84
C PHE A 228 8.03 2.19 -2.18
N GLN A 229 7.73 3.41 -2.58
CA GLN A 229 8.31 4.61 -2.01
C GLN A 229 7.23 5.45 -1.34
N LEU A 230 7.50 5.88 -0.12
CA LEU A 230 6.69 6.91 0.53
C LEU A 230 7.42 8.26 0.40
N GLN A 231 6.72 9.28 -0.10
CA GLN A 231 7.20 10.66 -0.17
C GLN A 231 6.39 11.54 0.78
N ASN A 232 7.05 12.19 1.75
CA ASN A 232 6.42 12.91 2.86
C ASN A 232 6.45 14.44 2.64
N GLY A 233 5.59 14.93 1.76
CA GLY A 233 5.28 16.36 1.61
C GLY A 233 6.21 17.17 0.68
N LEU A 234 7.45 16.73 0.48
CA LEU A 234 8.33 17.28 -0.56
C LEU A 234 8.36 16.31 -1.73
N TYR A 235 7.47 16.50 -2.70
CA TYR A 235 7.41 15.72 -3.93
C TYR A 235 7.06 16.63 -5.11
N SER A 236 7.36 16.17 -6.33
CA SER A 236 7.14 16.92 -7.57
C SER A 236 5.65 17.22 -7.80
N ALA A 237 5.35 18.33 -8.47
CA ALA A 237 3.98 18.75 -8.81
C ALA A 237 3.26 17.80 -9.78
N GLU A 238 3.98 16.85 -10.38
CA GLU A 238 3.38 15.77 -11.18
C GLU A 238 2.50 14.83 -10.33
N PHE A 239 2.79 14.73 -9.03
CA PHE A 239 1.92 14.05 -8.09
C PHE A 239 0.84 15.04 -7.63
N GLY A 240 -0.41 14.63 -7.81
CA GLY A 240 -1.58 15.45 -7.48
C GLY A 240 -1.81 15.64 -5.98
N MET A 241 -3.08 15.61 -5.58
CA MET A 241 -3.49 15.98 -4.22
C MET A 241 -2.97 15.00 -3.15
N GLY A 242 -2.56 15.54 -2.01
CA GLY A 242 -2.22 14.77 -0.82
C GLY A 242 -1.23 15.49 0.10
N ALA A 243 -1.07 15.02 1.32
CA ALA A 243 0.05 15.38 2.18
C ALA A 243 1.25 14.44 1.95
N ALA A 244 1.00 13.26 1.40
CA ALA A 244 2.01 12.25 1.10
C ALA A 244 1.58 11.38 -0.08
N GLN A 245 2.56 10.78 -0.73
CA GLN A 245 2.38 9.89 -1.87
C GLN A 245 3.03 8.54 -1.57
N VAL A 246 2.31 7.46 -1.81
CA VAL A 246 2.80 6.07 -1.74
C VAL A 246 2.84 5.55 -3.17
N ASN A 247 4.03 5.46 -3.75
CA ASN A 247 4.24 4.98 -5.11
C ASN A 247 4.67 3.52 -5.09
N ILE A 248 3.87 2.64 -5.69
CA ILE A 248 4.07 1.19 -5.69
C ILE A 248 4.49 0.79 -7.09
N ALA A 249 5.68 0.20 -7.21
CA ALA A 249 6.15 -0.40 -8.45
C ALA A 249 5.84 -1.90 -8.44
N MET A 250 5.11 -2.38 -9.43
CA MET A 250 4.84 -3.80 -9.61
C MET A 250 6.02 -4.49 -10.30
N ARG A 251 6.24 -5.76 -9.98
CA ARG A 251 7.24 -6.59 -10.67
C ARG A 251 6.87 -6.78 -12.13
N ALA A 252 7.87 -6.68 -12.99
CA ALA A 252 7.78 -7.05 -14.40
C ALA A 252 8.43 -8.42 -14.65
N GLY A 253 8.19 -9.00 -15.83
CA GLY A 253 8.88 -10.22 -16.25
C GLY A 253 10.31 -9.90 -16.72
N THR A 254 11.20 -10.90 -16.64
CA THR A 254 12.61 -10.80 -17.03
C THR A 254 12.97 -11.85 -18.07
N ASN A 255 14.21 -11.85 -18.57
CA ASN A 255 14.71 -12.92 -19.45
C ASN A 255 14.85 -14.28 -18.74
N SER A 256 14.82 -14.30 -17.41
CA SER A 256 14.93 -15.53 -16.63
C SER A 256 13.55 -15.94 -16.12
N ALA A 257 13.18 -17.20 -16.33
CA ALA A 257 11.98 -17.75 -15.73
C ALA A 257 12.19 -17.93 -14.22
N HIS A 258 11.36 -17.28 -13.41
CA HIS A 258 11.39 -17.41 -11.95
C HIS A 258 9.98 -17.33 -11.36
N GLY A 259 9.80 -17.91 -10.19
CA GLY A 259 8.51 -17.91 -9.51
C GLY A 259 8.63 -18.31 -8.05
N SER A 260 7.53 -18.17 -7.31
CA SER A 260 7.46 -18.53 -5.90
C SER A 260 6.12 -19.16 -5.54
N LEU A 261 6.17 -20.03 -4.53
CA LEU A 261 5.01 -20.65 -3.90
C LEU A 261 5.22 -20.61 -2.37
N TRP A 262 4.13 -20.41 -1.63
CA TRP A 262 4.07 -20.02 -0.23
C TRP A 262 2.66 -20.27 0.29
N GLU A 263 2.58 -20.60 1.58
CA GLU A 263 1.35 -20.79 2.34
C GLU A 263 1.62 -20.37 3.79
N PHE A 264 0.72 -19.56 4.35
CA PHE A 264 0.79 -19.05 5.72
C PHE A 264 -0.40 -19.53 6.51
N LEU A 265 -0.14 -20.34 7.53
CA LEU A 265 -1.14 -20.83 8.46
C LEU A 265 -1.16 -19.99 9.72
N ARG A 266 -2.35 -19.52 10.10
CA ARG A 266 -2.61 -18.90 11.40
C ARG A 266 -3.80 -19.58 12.05
N ASN A 267 -3.63 -20.14 13.24
CA ASN A 267 -4.69 -20.89 13.89
C ASN A 267 -4.70 -20.75 15.41
N ASP A 268 -5.87 -21.04 15.98
CA ASP A 268 -6.13 -21.06 17.40
C ASP A 268 -5.41 -22.19 18.14
N ALA A 269 -4.80 -23.18 17.50
CA ALA A 269 -3.94 -24.13 18.21
C ALA A 269 -2.56 -23.52 18.54
N LEU A 270 -2.06 -22.62 17.69
CA LEU A 270 -0.73 -21.98 17.82
C LEU A 270 -0.77 -20.64 18.57
N GLU A 271 -1.90 -19.94 18.57
CA GLU A 271 -2.02 -18.66 19.27
C GLU A 271 -2.25 -18.81 20.77
N LYS A 272 -1.77 -17.87 21.57
CA LYS A 272 -2.09 -17.81 23.01
C LYS A 272 -3.48 -17.21 23.23
N MET A 273 -4.20 -17.65 24.26
CA MET A 273 -5.45 -17.01 24.66
C MET A 273 -5.19 -15.55 25.10
N ASN A 274 -6.01 -14.63 24.60
CA ASN A 274 -5.96 -13.24 25.04
C ASN A 274 -6.40 -13.18 26.52
N PRO A 275 -5.59 -12.62 27.44
CA PRO A 275 -5.88 -12.63 28.88
C PRO A 275 -7.12 -11.83 29.26
N ARG A 276 -7.66 -10.98 28.36
CA ARG A 276 -8.92 -10.25 28.59
C ARG A 276 -10.16 -11.13 28.43
N PHE A 277 -10.06 -12.24 27.71
CA PHE A 277 -11.19 -13.14 27.43
C PHE A 277 -10.97 -14.48 28.11
N HIS A 278 -12.02 -15.06 28.68
CA HIS A 278 -11.96 -16.37 29.33
C HIS A 278 -12.16 -17.54 28.34
N ILE A 279 -12.35 -17.23 27.05
CA ILE A 279 -12.59 -18.19 25.98
C ILE A 279 -11.67 -17.85 24.81
N LYS A 280 -11.05 -18.87 24.22
CA LYS A 280 -10.25 -18.73 23.01
C LYS A 280 -11.15 -18.71 21.78
N ASN A 281 -11.08 -17.65 20.98
CA ASN A 281 -11.82 -17.58 19.73
C ASN A 281 -11.31 -18.61 18.73
N PRO A 282 -12.19 -19.38 18.07
CA PRO A 282 -11.77 -20.28 17.01
C PRO A 282 -11.24 -19.44 15.85
N LEU A 283 -10.03 -19.76 15.39
CA LEU A 283 -9.37 -19.12 14.26
C LEU A 283 -8.68 -20.18 13.42
N LYS A 284 -9.01 -20.22 12.14
CA LYS A 284 -8.35 -21.03 11.11
C LYS A 284 -8.18 -20.16 9.87
N GLN A 285 -6.98 -19.72 9.62
CA GLN A 285 -6.65 -18.82 8.53
C GLN A 285 -5.52 -19.42 7.69
N ASN A 286 -5.74 -19.47 6.38
CA ASN A 286 -4.77 -19.90 5.38
C ASN A 286 -4.59 -18.78 4.36
N GLN A 287 -3.35 -18.44 4.05
CA GLN A 287 -2.98 -17.43 3.06
C GLN A 287 -1.89 -17.96 2.14
N PHE A 288 -2.28 -18.32 0.92
CA PHE A 288 -1.43 -18.95 -0.09
C PHE A 288 -1.42 -18.11 -1.36
N GLY A 289 -0.56 -18.46 -2.30
CA GLY A 289 -0.64 -17.92 -3.66
C GLY A 289 0.26 -18.61 -4.67
N GLY A 290 0.49 -17.96 -5.82
CA GLY A 290 1.59 -18.20 -6.78
C GLY A 290 2.24 -16.88 -7.28
N THR A 291 3.55 -16.83 -7.56
CA THR A 291 4.08 -15.88 -8.56
C THR A 291 4.87 -16.60 -9.63
N PHE A 292 4.79 -16.11 -10.87
CA PHE A 292 5.58 -16.63 -11.99
C PHE A 292 5.80 -15.54 -13.03
N GLY A 293 7.04 -15.39 -13.49
CA GLY A 293 7.40 -14.45 -14.53
C GLY A 293 8.57 -14.95 -15.37
N GLY A 294 8.74 -14.35 -16.54
CA GLY A 294 9.79 -14.70 -17.49
C GLY A 294 9.51 -14.18 -18.90
N PRO A 295 10.30 -14.62 -19.90
CA PRO A 295 10.07 -14.27 -21.29
C PRO A 295 8.86 -15.04 -21.83
N LEU A 296 8.06 -14.41 -22.68
CA LEU A 296 6.93 -15.07 -23.34
C LEU A 296 7.46 -16.04 -24.41
N LEU A 297 7.36 -17.34 -24.15
CA LEU A 297 7.79 -18.38 -25.07
C LEU A 297 6.56 -19.16 -25.54
N ILE A 298 6.27 -19.09 -26.84
CA ILE A 298 5.28 -19.95 -27.49
C ILE A 298 6.05 -20.95 -28.34
N PRO A 299 6.09 -22.24 -27.97
CA PRO A 299 6.90 -23.24 -28.65
C PRO A 299 6.69 -23.21 -30.17
N ARG A 300 7.78 -23.06 -30.92
CA ARG A 300 7.85 -23.01 -32.40
C ARG A 300 7.14 -21.82 -33.07
N VAL A 301 6.55 -20.90 -32.30
CA VAL A 301 5.79 -19.76 -32.85
C VAL A 301 6.43 -18.43 -32.48
N TYR A 302 6.87 -18.27 -31.23
CA TYR A 302 7.36 -16.99 -30.73
C TYR A 302 8.40 -17.18 -29.62
N SER A 303 9.51 -16.44 -29.74
CA SER A 303 10.53 -16.32 -28.71
C SER A 303 10.60 -14.88 -28.23
N GLY A 304 10.08 -14.63 -27.03
CA GLY A 304 10.03 -13.30 -26.41
C GLY A 304 11.30 -12.89 -25.67
N THR A 305 12.37 -13.68 -25.72
CA THR A 305 13.67 -13.30 -25.15
C THR A 305 14.10 -11.93 -25.68
N ASP A 306 14.52 -11.05 -24.77
CA ASP A 306 14.90 -9.66 -25.00
C ASP A 306 13.80 -8.76 -25.60
N ARG A 307 12.53 -9.21 -25.59
CA ARG A 307 11.45 -8.53 -26.35
C ARG A 307 10.10 -8.48 -25.64
N THR A 308 9.65 -9.57 -25.05
CA THR A 308 8.31 -9.66 -24.48
C THR A 308 8.33 -10.54 -23.24
N PHE A 309 7.84 -9.95 -22.16
CA PHE A 309 7.92 -10.50 -20.83
C PHE A 309 6.54 -10.54 -20.20
N PHE A 310 6.33 -11.47 -19.29
CA PHE A 310 5.10 -11.52 -18.50
C PHE A 310 5.45 -11.74 -17.02
N PHE A 311 4.55 -11.27 -16.17
CA PHE A 311 4.58 -11.54 -14.74
C PHE A 311 3.14 -11.75 -14.26
N VAL A 312 2.93 -12.81 -13.49
CA VAL A 312 1.62 -13.17 -12.93
C VAL A 312 1.79 -13.39 -11.44
N SER A 313 0.84 -12.87 -10.68
CA SER A 313 0.73 -13.10 -9.24
C SER A 313 -0.71 -13.48 -8.89
N TYR A 314 -0.84 -14.40 -7.94
CA TYR A 314 -2.11 -14.80 -7.36
C TYR A 314 -1.93 -14.92 -5.85
N GLN A 315 -2.92 -14.43 -5.09
CA GLN A 315 -3.00 -14.64 -3.64
C GLN A 315 -4.44 -14.97 -3.26
N GLY A 316 -4.61 -15.96 -2.39
CA GLY A 316 -5.88 -16.36 -1.82
C GLY A 316 -5.83 -16.39 -0.29
N GLY A 317 -6.87 -15.86 0.35
CA GLY A 317 -7.06 -15.92 1.79
C GLY A 317 -8.34 -16.66 2.16
N ARG A 318 -8.25 -17.65 3.06
CA ARG A 318 -9.41 -18.37 3.63
C ARG A 318 -9.40 -18.19 5.14
N ARG A 319 -10.48 -17.66 5.73
CA ARG A 319 -10.58 -17.42 7.18
C ARG A 319 -11.86 -17.97 7.81
N ARG A 320 -11.70 -19.06 8.54
CA ARG A 320 -12.50 -19.62 9.65
C ARG A 320 -12.40 -18.80 10.93
N THR A 321 -13.32 -17.90 11.29
CA THR A 321 -13.25 -17.25 12.62
C THR A 321 -14.60 -17.19 13.32
N GLY A 322 -14.59 -17.21 14.65
CA GLY A 322 -15.72 -16.88 15.50
C GLY A 322 -15.39 -15.67 16.37
N SER A 323 -16.39 -14.83 16.63
CA SER A 323 -16.27 -13.72 17.56
C SER A 323 -17.08 -14.04 18.81
N VAL A 324 -16.43 -14.10 19.96
CA VAL A 324 -17.10 -13.91 21.26
C VAL A 324 -17.16 -12.41 21.53
N GLY A 325 -18.35 -11.83 21.35
CA GLY A 325 -18.62 -10.47 21.79
C GLY A 325 -18.98 -10.51 23.27
N GLN A 326 -18.51 -9.51 24.01
CA GLN A 326 -19.06 -9.19 25.32
C GLN A 326 -19.81 -7.87 25.15
N ALA A 327 -21.07 -7.85 25.56
CA ALA A 327 -21.89 -6.65 25.51
C ALA A 327 -22.60 -6.44 26.84
N GLN A 328 -22.86 -5.18 27.16
CA GLN A 328 -23.85 -4.85 28.17
C GLN A 328 -25.23 -4.80 27.50
N VAL A 329 -26.14 -5.65 27.94
CA VAL A 329 -27.54 -5.69 27.49
C VAL A 329 -28.47 -5.39 28.67
N PRO A 330 -29.67 -4.85 28.42
CA PRO A 330 -30.62 -4.55 29.50
C PRO A 330 -30.99 -5.80 30.31
N THR A 331 -30.84 -5.73 31.64
CA THR A 331 -31.28 -6.75 32.59
C THR A 331 -32.80 -6.86 32.62
N ALA A 332 -33.32 -7.90 33.27
CA ALA A 332 -34.76 -8.04 33.48
C ALA A 332 -35.35 -6.88 34.31
N GLN A 333 -34.57 -6.30 35.23
CA GLN A 333 -34.97 -5.15 36.04
C GLN A 333 -34.99 -3.88 35.18
N GLU A 334 -33.92 -3.62 34.43
CA GLU A 334 -33.82 -2.44 33.55
C GLU A 334 -34.90 -2.42 32.46
N ARG A 335 -35.28 -3.60 31.93
CA ARG A 335 -36.40 -3.74 30.97
C ARG A 335 -37.76 -3.31 31.53
N ASN A 336 -37.90 -3.30 32.85
CA ASN A 336 -39.08 -2.81 33.57
C ASN A 336 -38.86 -1.43 34.20
N GLY A 337 -37.73 -0.78 33.90
CA GLY A 337 -37.42 0.57 34.37
C GLY A 337 -36.70 0.63 35.72
N ASP A 338 -36.30 -0.49 36.29
CA ASP A 338 -35.55 -0.52 37.55
C ASP A 338 -34.04 -0.51 37.27
N PHE A 339 -33.39 0.60 37.61
CA PHE A 339 -31.94 0.82 37.51
C PHE A 339 -31.33 1.04 38.90
N SER A 340 -31.94 0.49 39.95
CA SER A 340 -31.47 0.64 41.34
C SER A 340 -30.07 0.05 41.59
N ASP A 341 -29.60 -0.82 40.70
CA ASP A 341 -28.26 -1.43 40.70
C ASP A 341 -27.18 -0.58 40.02
N TRP A 342 -27.53 0.57 39.42
CA TRP A 342 -26.55 1.50 38.85
C TRP A 342 -25.97 2.46 39.89
N PRO A 343 -24.66 2.76 39.82
CA PRO A 343 -24.00 3.66 40.77
C PRO A 343 -24.27 5.15 40.49
N VAL A 344 -25.23 5.48 39.63
CA VAL A 344 -25.48 6.84 39.15
C VAL A 344 -26.96 7.19 39.31
N GLN A 345 -27.27 8.35 39.89
CA GLN A 345 -28.65 8.83 40.01
C GLN A 345 -29.21 9.21 38.64
N LEU A 346 -30.35 8.61 38.28
CA LEU A 346 -31.10 8.94 37.06
C LEU A 346 -32.03 10.13 37.29
N TYR A 347 -32.18 10.98 36.29
CA TYR A 347 -33.00 12.17 36.35
C TYR A 347 -34.05 12.19 35.24
N ASN A 348 -35.26 12.64 35.57
CA ASN A 348 -36.34 12.76 34.62
C ASN A 348 -36.02 13.86 33.58
N PRO A 349 -35.86 13.50 32.29
CA PRO A 349 -35.49 14.47 31.26
C PRO A 349 -36.57 15.52 30.98
N LEU A 350 -37.83 15.26 31.33
CA LEU A 350 -38.96 16.17 31.14
C LEU A 350 -39.13 17.19 32.27
N SER A 351 -38.38 17.04 33.36
CA SER A 351 -38.49 17.89 34.57
C SER A 351 -37.48 19.04 34.61
N GLY A 352 -36.77 19.28 33.52
CA GLY A 352 -35.71 20.28 33.46
C GLY A 352 -36.24 21.70 33.66
N VAL A 353 -35.76 22.38 34.71
CA VAL A 353 -36.02 23.80 34.96
C VAL A 353 -34.71 24.57 35.14
N PRO A 354 -34.65 25.87 34.79
CA PRO A 354 -33.46 26.68 35.00
C PRO A 354 -33.03 26.68 36.47
N ASN A 355 -31.74 26.54 36.73
CA ASN A 355 -31.20 26.58 38.07
C ASN A 355 -31.01 28.04 38.54
N PRO A 356 -31.68 28.49 39.62
CA PRO A 356 -31.50 29.84 40.14
C PRO A 356 -30.06 30.13 40.63
N SER A 357 -29.27 29.11 40.99
CA SER A 357 -27.88 29.28 41.43
C SER A 357 -26.85 29.33 40.29
N GLY A 358 -27.29 29.19 39.02
CA GLY A 358 -26.45 29.37 37.84
C GLY A 358 -25.55 28.20 37.44
N SER A 359 -25.30 27.21 38.32
CA SER A 359 -24.54 26.01 37.97
C SER A 359 -24.97 24.76 38.77
N PRO A 360 -25.31 23.63 38.10
CA PRO A 360 -25.46 23.48 36.65
C PRO A 360 -26.62 24.33 36.12
N ALA A 361 -26.62 24.73 34.85
CA ALA A 361 -27.63 25.64 34.30
C ALA A 361 -29.09 25.15 34.39
N VAL A 362 -29.29 23.83 34.45
CA VAL A 362 -30.60 23.17 34.55
C VAL A 362 -30.58 22.17 35.69
N ILE A 363 -31.60 22.20 36.54
CA ILE A 363 -31.88 21.15 37.53
C ILE A 363 -33.00 20.25 37.03
N ARG A 364 -32.94 18.97 37.38
CA ARG A 364 -33.94 17.95 37.03
C ARG A 364 -34.36 17.21 38.30
N GLN A 365 -35.59 16.74 38.33
CA GLN A 365 -36.07 15.85 39.39
C GLN A 365 -35.43 14.46 39.23
N PRO A 366 -34.86 13.88 40.30
CA PRO A 366 -34.34 12.52 40.26
C PRO A 366 -35.50 11.51 40.15
N PHE A 367 -35.26 10.38 39.49
CA PHE A 367 -36.12 9.22 39.63
C PHE A 367 -35.88 8.59 41.01
N ALA A 368 -36.95 8.45 41.80
CA ALA A 368 -36.86 7.82 43.11
C ALA A 368 -36.30 6.39 42.97
N SER A 369 -35.27 6.08 43.75
CA SER A 369 -34.57 4.77 43.71
C SER A 369 -34.12 4.33 42.30
N ASN A 370 -33.86 5.28 41.39
CA ASN A 370 -33.53 5.00 39.98
C ASN A 370 -34.61 4.19 39.22
N GLN A 371 -35.87 4.31 39.62
CA GLN A 371 -36.98 3.62 38.95
C GLN A 371 -37.69 4.56 37.97
N ILE A 372 -37.66 4.21 36.69
CA ILE A 372 -38.36 4.90 35.61
C ILE A 372 -39.74 4.25 35.43
N PRO A 373 -40.84 5.00 35.59
CA PRO A 373 -42.18 4.47 35.35
C PRO A 373 -42.34 3.97 33.91
N VAL A 374 -42.88 2.76 33.73
CA VAL A 374 -43.09 2.14 32.41
C VAL A 374 -43.96 2.97 31.47
N GLN A 375 -44.83 3.85 32.01
CA GLN A 375 -45.65 4.76 31.20
C GLN A 375 -44.81 5.82 30.48
N MET A 376 -43.58 6.07 30.93
CA MET A 376 -42.64 7.00 30.30
C MET A 376 -41.85 6.35 29.15
N PHE A 377 -42.04 5.05 28.89
CA PHE A 377 -41.34 4.37 27.82
C PHE A 377 -41.94 4.71 26.46
N ALA A 378 -41.10 5.19 25.55
CA ALA A 378 -41.50 5.35 24.16
C ALA A 378 -41.82 3.98 23.53
N SER A 379 -42.90 3.91 22.75
CA SER A 379 -43.34 2.66 22.13
C SER A 379 -42.30 2.06 21.17
N GLN A 380 -41.49 2.91 20.55
CA GLN A 380 -40.35 2.51 19.70
C GLN A 380 -39.27 1.78 20.51
N SER A 381 -38.92 2.28 21.69
CA SER A 381 -37.92 1.68 22.57
C SER A 381 -38.37 0.31 23.08
N VAL A 382 -39.64 0.18 23.47
CA VAL A 382 -40.20 -1.12 23.91
C VAL A 382 -40.17 -2.16 22.79
N ASN A 383 -40.43 -1.75 21.55
CA ASN A 383 -40.32 -2.66 20.41
C ASN A 383 -38.87 -3.02 20.09
N LEU A 384 -37.92 -2.10 20.27
CA LEU A 384 -36.50 -2.37 20.07
C LEU A 384 -35.93 -3.34 21.12
N LEU A 385 -36.40 -3.28 22.37
CA LEU A 385 -35.98 -4.17 23.47
C LEU A 385 -36.17 -5.67 23.14
N LYS A 386 -37.12 -6.00 22.25
CA LYS A 386 -37.37 -7.39 21.80
C LYS A 386 -36.20 -7.98 21.00
N TYR A 387 -35.36 -7.13 20.39
CA TYR A 387 -34.18 -7.55 19.63
C TYR A 387 -32.92 -7.65 20.49
N PHE A 388 -32.95 -7.18 21.74
CA PHE A 388 -31.85 -7.36 22.68
C PHE A 388 -31.95 -8.73 23.35
N PRO A 389 -30.88 -9.54 23.36
CA PRO A 389 -30.87 -10.81 24.06
C PRO A 389 -30.96 -10.59 25.58
N ALA A 390 -31.43 -11.61 26.30
CA ALA A 390 -31.38 -11.61 27.76
C ALA A 390 -29.93 -11.75 28.23
N PRO A 391 -29.55 -11.13 29.38
CA PRO A 391 -28.22 -11.32 29.95
C PRO A 391 -27.98 -12.81 30.26
N ASN A 392 -26.77 -13.29 30.03
CA ASN A 392 -26.35 -14.68 30.26
C ASN A 392 -25.23 -14.80 31.31
N VAL A 393 -24.69 -13.66 31.79
CA VAL A 393 -23.63 -13.56 32.80
C VAL A 393 -24.11 -12.65 33.92
N SER A 394 -23.89 -13.06 35.17
CA SER A 394 -24.17 -12.24 36.36
C SER A 394 -22.94 -11.43 36.76
N CYS A 395 -23.09 -10.11 36.91
CA CYS A 395 -22.06 -9.19 37.37
C CYS A 395 -22.67 -7.90 37.91
N ALA A 396 -21.89 -7.11 38.67
CA ALA A 396 -22.32 -5.80 39.15
C ALA A 396 -22.26 -4.77 38.01
N LEU A 397 -23.37 -4.06 37.76
CA LEU A 397 -23.45 -3.06 36.69
C LEU A 397 -22.67 -1.78 37.04
N PRO A 398 -22.11 -1.06 36.03
CA PRO A 398 -22.10 -1.41 34.61
C PRO A 398 -21.08 -2.52 34.30
N CYS A 399 -21.52 -3.56 33.59
CA CYS A 399 -20.68 -4.68 33.17
C CYS A 399 -21.19 -5.31 31.87
N ASN A 400 -20.31 -6.04 31.17
CA ASN A 400 -20.72 -6.85 30.03
C ASN A 400 -21.40 -8.14 30.52
N ASN A 401 -22.73 -8.13 30.55
CA ASN A 401 -23.58 -9.21 31.06
C ASN A 401 -24.14 -10.15 29.96
N TYR A 402 -23.65 -10.02 28.71
CA TYR A 402 -23.96 -10.90 27.57
C TYR A 402 -22.74 -11.35 26.77
#